data_AF-A0A833S7S1-F1
#
_entry.id   AF-A0A833S7S1-F1
#
_cell.length_a   1.000
_cell.length_b   1.000
_cell.length_c   1.000
_cell.angle_alpha   90.00
_cell.angle_beta   90.00
_cell.angle_gamma   90.00
#
_symmetry.space_group_name_H-M   'P 1'
#
loop_
_entity.id
_entity.type
_entity.pdbx_description
1 polymer ?
#
loop_
_entity_poly.entity_id
_entity_poly.type
_entity_poly.pdbx_seq_one_letter_code
_entity_poly.pdbx_strand_id
1 'polypeptide(L)'
;MRSSEVVAVVAVLCGQSRELQELRHQVSDLLISAELKRELKVRHRLTASCLGVPHLSAWTLLYTYGTDENLLNVTTLTREAFNELLARFAGCYTIHKPGRVGGRPPS
;
A
#
# COMPACT_ATOMS: atom_id res chain seq x y z
N MET A 1 55.03 2.10 -19.20
CA MET A 1 53.63 1.65 -19.10
C MET A 1 53.03 1.65 -20.49
N ARG A 2 52.53 0.51 -20.96
CA ARG A 2 52.01 0.39 -22.33
C ARG A 2 50.58 0.94 -22.35
N SER A 3 50.24 1.72 -23.36
CA SER A 3 48.93 2.38 -23.52
C SER A 3 47.73 1.43 -23.28
N SER A 4 47.89 0.14 -23.60
CA SER A 4 46.90 -0.92 -23.35
C SER A 4 46.56 -1.16 -21.87
N GLU A 5 47.53 -1.02 -20.97
CA GLU A 5 47.34 -1.26 -19.53
C GLU A 5 46.49 -0.15 -18.89
N VAL A 6 46.70 1.09 -19.33
CA VAL A 6 45.92 2.25 -18.86
C VAL A 6 44.46 2.14 -19.31
N VAL A 7 44.21 1.72 -20.56
CA VAL A 7 42.86 1.50 -21.08
C VAL A 7 42.14 0.39 -20.31
N ALA A 8 42.84 -0.71 -19.98
CA ALA A 8 42.28 -1.80 -19.20
C ALA A 8 41.87 -1.34 -17.78
N VAL A 9 42.72 -0.56 -17.10
CA VAL A 9 42.42 -0.04 -15.76
C VAL A 9 41.23 0.92 -15.79
N VAL A 10 41.15 1.82 -16.79
CA VAL A 10 40.01 2.74 -16.93
C VAL A 10 38.71 1.99 -17.20
N ALA A 11 38.73 0.96 -18.04
CA ALA A 11 37.55 0.13 -18.29
C ALA A 11 37.04 -0.56 -17.02
N VAL A 12 37.95 -1.10 -16.20
CA VAL A 12 37.62 -1.72 -14.90
C VAL A 12 37.01 -0.69 -13.93
N LEU A 13 37.62 0.49 -13.82
CA LEU A 13 37.11 1.57 -12.95
C LEU A 13 35.72 2.07 -13.39
N CYS A 14 35.48 2.19 -14.70
CA CYS A 14 34.17 2.56 -15.24
C CYS A 14 33.13 1.48 -14.94
N GLY A 15 33.48 0.19 -15.06
CA GLY A 15 32.62 -0.93 -14.71
C GLY A 15 32.22 -0.91 -13.24
N GLN A 16 33.21 -0.77 -12.33
CA GLN A 16 32.98 -0.67 -10.90
C GLN A 16 32.13 0.54 -10.51
N SER A 17 32.36 1.69 -11.17
CA SER A 17 31.57 2.90 -10.93
C SER A 17 30.11 2.72 -11.30
N ARG A 18 29.84 2.00 -12.40
CA ARG A 18 28.49 1.67 -12.85
C ARG A 18 27.81 0.69 -11.90
N GLU A 19 28.49 -0.38 -11.49
CA GLU A 19 27.97 -1.34 -10.50
C GLU A 19 27.65 -0.66 -9.17
N LEU A 20 28.52 0.24 -8.70
CA LEU A 20 28.27 1.03 -7.50
C LEU A 20 27.06 1.96 -7.65
N GLN A 21 26.86 2.55 -8.82
CA GLN A 21 25.70 3.40 -9.08
C GLN A 21 24.40 2.59 -9.07
N GLU A 22 24.42 1.41 -9.67
CA GLU A 22 23.28 0.51 -9.71
C GLU A 22 22.92 -0.02 -8.32
N LEU A 23 23.93 -0.38 -7.52
CA LEU A 23 23.74 -0.78 -6.13
C LEU A 23 23.16 0.36 -5.28
N ARG A 24 23.63 1.60 -5.48
CA ARG A 24 23.07 2.77 -4.79
C ARG A 24 21.60 2.99 -5.14
N HIS A 25 21.23 2.82 -6.40
CA HIS A 25 19.83 2.91 -6.81
C HIS A 25 18.98 1.83 -6.14
N GLN A 26 19.43 0.58 -6.14
CA GLN A 26 18.71 -0.51 -5.48
C GLN A 26 18.53 -0.29 -3.98
N VAL A 27 19.59 0.18 -3.28
CA VAL A 27 19.50 0.53 -1.85
C VAL A 27 18.52 1.67 -1.63
N SER A 28 18.53 2.69 -2.48
CA SER A 28 17.59 3.81 -2.42
C SER A 28 16.14 3.34 -2.57
N ASP A 29 15.86 2.48 -3.55
CA ASP A 29 14.52 1.95 -3.78
C ASP A 29 14.04 1.10 -2.59
N LEU A 30 14.93 0.29 -2.02
CA LEU A 30 14.64 -0.48 -0.82
C LEU A 30 14.32 0.43 0.38
N LEU A 31 15.10 1.50 0.58
CA LEU A 31 14.86 2.47 1.65
C LEU A 31 13.51 3.18 1.48
N ILE A 32 13.19 3.64 0.26
CA ILE A 32 11.89 4.26 -0.05
C ILE A 32 10.75 3.28 0.24
N SER A 33 10.89 2.02 -0.19
CA SER A 33 9.86 0.99 0.04
C SER A 33 9.68 0.67 1.53
N ALA A 34 10.78 0.67 2.30
CA ALA A 34 10.77 0.41 3.73
C ALA A 34 10.11 1.56 4.49
N GLU A 35 10.42 2.81 4.12
CA GLU A 35 9.82 3.99 4.72
C GLU A 35 8.34 4.09 4.37
N LEU A 36 7.94 3.81 3.13
CA LEU A 36 6.52 3.73 2.75
C LEU A 36 5.79 2.66 3.57
N LYS A 37 6.37 1.46 3.75
CA LYS A 37 5.81 0.41 4.62
C LYS A 37 5.74 0.85 6.09
N ARG A 38 6.73 1.60 6.57
CA ARG A 38 6.77 2.14 7.93
C ARG A 38 5.67 3.19 8.12
N GLU A 39 5.56 4.14 7.21
CA GLU A 39 4.51 5.16 7.18
C GLU A 39 3.13 4.55 7.09
N LEU A 40 2.93 3.55 6.21
CA LEU A 40 1.70 2.77 6.16
C LEU A 40 1.43 2.13 7.52
N LYS A 41 2.36 1.34 8.08
CA LYS A 41 2.20 0.74 9.43
C LYS A 41 1.92 1.76 10.54
N VAL A 42 2.54 2.94 10.51
CA VAL A 42 2.34 4.01 11.51
C VAL A 42 1.00 4.70 11.31
N ARG A 43 0.60 5.00 10.07
CA ARG A 43 -0.73 5.53 9.72
C ARG A 43 -1.83 4.50 9.97
N HIS A 44 -1.52 3.20 9.91
CA HIS A 44 -2.40 2.11 10.33
C HIS A 44 -2.44 1.93 11.86
N ARG A 45 -1.76 2.79 12.65
CA ARG A 45 -2.13 3.01 14.07
C ARG A 45 -3.33 3.95 14.18
N LEU A 46 -4.28 3.85 13.25
CA LEU A 46 -5.68 4.14 13.55
C LEU A 46 -6.10 3.09 14.58
N THR A 47 -5.83 3.36 15.85
CA THR A 47 -6.49 2.63 16.93
C THR A 47 -7.99 2.75 16.71
N ALA A 48 -8.75 1.69 16.97
CA ALA A 48 -10.21 1.69 16.77
C ALA A 48 -10.90 2.89 17.46
N SER A 49 -10.26 3.49 18.47
CA SER A 49 -10.67 4.72 19.15
C SER A 49 -10.65 5.98 18.28
N CYS A 50 -9.84 6.03 17.21
CA CYS A 50 -9.73 7.16 16.29
C CYS A 50 -10.72 7.04 15.12
N LEU A 51 -11.23 5.84 14.88
CA LEU A 51 -12.25 5.61 13.88
C LEU A 51 -13.60 5.93 14.53
N GLY A 52 -14.38 6.79 13.87
CA GLY A 52 -15.78 6.95 14.22
C GLY A 52 -16.49 5.60 14.22
N VAL A 53 -17.60 5.50 14.94
CA VAL A 53 -18.36 4.26 15.05
C VAL A 53 -18.67 3.72 13.64
N PRO A 54 -18.19 2.53 13.23
CA PRO A 54 -18.23 2.10 11.83
C PRO A 54 -19.64 2.04 11.23
N HIS A 55 -20.64 1.64 12.04
CA HIS A 55 -22.04 1.61 11.63
C HIS A 55 -22.69 2.99 11.48
N LEU A 56 -22.03 4.05 11.98
CA LEU A 56 -22.42 5.44 11.80
C LEU A 56 -21.59 6.14 10.71
N SER A 57 -20.72 5.42 10.00
CA SER A 57 -20.00 6.02 8.87
C SER A 57 -20.98 6.44 7.78
N ALA A 58 -20.71 7.59 7.14
CA ALA A 58 -21.57 8.08 6.06
C ALA A 58 -21.73 7.02 4.94
N TRP A 59 -20.68 6.25 4.67
CA TRP A 59 -20.70 5.15 3.71
C TRP A 59 -21.61 4.00 4.13
N THR A 60 -21.55 3.58 5.41
CA THR A 60 -22.43 2.52 5.93
C THR A 60 -23.88 2.99 5.96
N LEU A 61 -24.16 4.22 6.38
CA LEU A 61 -25.51 4.76 6.39
C LEU A 61 -26.09 4.87 4.97
N LEU A 62 -25.29 5.39 4.02
CA LEU A 62 -25.67 5.47 2.61
C LEU A 62 -25.94 4.08 2.03
N TYR A 63 -25.07 3.11 2.30
CA TYR A 63 -25.26 1.75 1.82
C TYR A 63 -26.49 1.07 2.45
N THR A 64 -26.71 1.23 3.75
CA THR A 64 -27.81 0.53 4.46
C THR A 64 -29.18 1.19 4.26
N TYR A 65 -29.25 2.52 4.24
CA TYR A 65 -30.52 3.26 4.24
C TYR A 65 -30.76 4.11 3.00
N GLY A 66 -29.73 4.35 2.18
CA GLY A 66 -29.86 5.15 0.96
C GLY A 66 -30.55 4.39 -0.17
N THR A 67 -31.25 5.14 -1.04
CA THR A 67 -31.82 4.58 -2.28
C THR A 67 -30.73 4.32 -3.31
N ASP A 68 -31.07 3.58 -4.38
CA ASP A 68 -30.14 3.36 -5.48
C ASP A 68 -29.73 4.68 -6.17
N GLU A 69 -30.66 5.63 -6.30
CA GLU A 69 -30.35 6.99 -6.79
C GLU A 69 -29.37 7.74 -5.88
N ASN A 70 -29.50 7.60 -4.56
CA ASN A 70 -28.53 8.19 -3.62
C ASN A 70 -27.14 7.58 -3.83
N LEU A 71 -27.07 6.26 -3.99
CA LEU A 71 -25.81 5.56 -4.22
C LEU A 71 -25.18 5.98 -5.55
N LEU A 72 -26.00 6.06 -6.61
CA LEU A 72 -25.59 6.48 -7.95
C LEU A 72 -25.08 7.93 -7.95
N ASN A 73 -25.78 8.85 -7.28
CA ASN A 73 -25.36 10.24 -7.21
C ASN A 73 -24.04 10.44 -6.45
N VAL A 74 -23.82 9.66 -5.38
CA VAL A 74 -22.61 9.79 -4.55
C VAL A 74 -21.41 9.05 -5.14
N THR A 75 -21.63 7.87 -5.73
CA THR A 75 -20.55 6.96 -6.16
C THR A 75 -20.43 6.80 -7.66
N THR A 76 -21.41 7.28 -8.43
CA THR A 76 -21.60 6.99 -9.86
C THR A 76 -21.82 5.50 -10.17
N LEU A 77 -22.12 4.69 -9.14
CA LEU A 77 -22.40 3.27 -9.26
C LEU A 77 -23.80 2.94 -8.74
N THR A 78 -24.51 2.06 -9.44
CA THR A 78 -25.70 1.40 -8.88
C THR A 78 -25.29 0.45 -7.76
N ARG A 79 -26.25 0.06 -6.93
CA ARG A 79 -26.06 -0.90 -5.85
C ARG A 79 -25.57 -2.25 -6.34
N GLU A 80 -26.07 -2.74 -7.48
CA GLU A 80 -25.57 -3.97 -8.09
C GLU A 80 -24.09 -3.84 -8.49
N ALA A 81 -23.72 -2.78 -9.21
CA ALA A 81 -22.35 -2.57 -9.66
C ALA A 81 -21.39 -2.40 -8.47
N PHE A 82 -21.82 -1.70 -7.42
CA PHE A 82 -21.07 -1.55 -6.19
C PHE A 82 -20.86 -2.90 -5.47
N ASN A 83 -21.88 -3.75 -5.42
CA ASN A 83 -21.77 -5.09 -4.85
C ASN A 83 -20.85 -6.00 -5.65
N GLU A 84 -20.90 -5.92 -6.97
CA GLU A 84 -19.97 -6.65 -7.83
C GLU A 84 -18.52 -6.22 -7.59
N LEU A 85 -18.29 -4.91 -7.45
CA LEU A 85 -17.00 -4.36 -7.09
C LEU A 85 -16.54 -4.90 -5.72
N LEU A 86 -17.39 -4.84 -4.70
CA LEU A 86 -17.09 -5.40 -3.38
C LEU A 86 -16.74 -6.88 -3.44
N ALA A 87 -17.47 -7.68 -4.23
CA ALA A 87 -17.21 -9.11 -4.38
C ALA A 87 -15.83 -9.38 -5.02
N ARG A 88 -15.46 -8.62 -6.06
CA ARG A 88 -14.14 -8.70 -6.69
C ARG A 88 -13.02 -8.31 -5.72
N PHE A 89 -13.24 -7.28 -4.91
CA PHE A 89 -12.27 -6.81 -3.92
C PHE A 89 -12.19 -7.70 -2.67
N ALA A 90 -13.25 -8.44 -2.33
CA ALA A 90 -13.27 -9.31 -1.16
C ALA A 90 -12.14 -10.36 -1.20
N GLY A 91 -11.76 -10.84 -2.40
CA GLY A 91 -10.63 -11.76 -2.57
C GLY A 91 -9.26 -11.13 -2.29
N CYS A 92 -9.13 -9.81 -2.39
CA CYS A 92 -7.89 -9.08 -2.14
C CYS A 92 -7.64 -8.81 -0.64
N TYR A 93 -8.68 -8.95 0.20
CA TYR A 93 -8.60 -8.69 1.63
C TYR A 93 -8.96 -9.93 2.44
N THR A 94 -8.00 -10.47 3.18
CA THR A 94 -8.33 -11.43 4.24
C THR A 94 -8.96 -10.66 5.40
N ILE A 95 -10.29 -10.54 5.39
CA ILE A 95 -11.04 -9.99 6.53
C ILE A 95 -11.00 -11.04 7.64
N HIS A 96 -10.03 -10.90 8.53
CA HIS A 96 -9.95 -11.72 9.73
C HIS A 96 -11.18 -11.41 10.57
N LYS A 97 -12.02 -12.43 10.84
CA LYS A 97 -13.09 -12.29 11.82
C LYS A 97 -12.42 -11.92 13.15
N PRO A 98 -12.73 -10.76 13.75
CA PRO A 98 -12.18 -10.44 15.04
C PRO A 98 -12.61 -11.54 16.02
N GLY A 99 -11.64 -12.18 16.66
CA GLY A 99 -11.92 -13.04 17.81
C GLY A 99 -12.70 -12.23 18.85
N ARG A 100 -13.53 -12.91 19.65
CA ARG A 100 -14.37 -12.27 20.69
C ARG A 100 -13.60 -11.37 21.65
N VAL A 101 -12.29 -11.52 21.70
CA VAL A 101 -11.35 -10.64 22.38
C VAL A 101 -10.60 -9.85 21.31
N GLY A 102 -11.10 -8.67 20.95
CA GLY A 102 -10.29 -7.72 20.19
C GLY A 102 -9.01 -7.43 20.97
N GLY A 103 -7.86 -7.79 20.41
CA GLY A 103 -6.59 -7.74 21.12
C GLY A 103 -5.46 -7.36 20.20
N ARG A 104 -4.72 -6.33 20.60
CA ARG A 104 -3.49 -5.79 20.00
C ARG A 104 -2.55 -6.92 19.51
N PRO A 105 -1.90 -6.80 18.33
CA PRO A 105 -0.90 -7.75 17.90
C PRO A 105 0.26 -7.82 18.91
N PRO A 106 0.85 -8.99 19.17
CA PRO A 106 1.98 -9.12 20.07
C PRO A 106 3.17 -8.32 19.55
N SER A 107 3.85 -7.64 20.48
CA SER A 107 5.05 -6.82 20.28
C SER A 107 6.26 -7.66 19.92
#